data_AF-A0A7C0X7Y2-F1
#
_entry.id   AF-A0A7C0X7Y2-F1
#
_cell.length_a   1.000
_cell.length_b   1.000
_cell.length_c   1.000
_cell.angle_alpha   90.00
_cell.angle_beta   90.00
_cell.angle_gamma   90.00
#
_symmetry.space_group_name_H-M   'P 1'
#
loop_
_entity.id
_entity.type
_entity.pdbx_description
1 polymer ?
#
loop_
_entity_poly.entity_id
_entity_poly.type
_entity_poly.pdbx_seq_one_letter_code
_entity_poly.pdbx_strand_id
1 'polypeptide(L)' 'MLKMADRCISCGRGLVGKGCTTFICPTCNTIIGRCGKCREQSVRYTCPTCGFTGP' A
#
# COMPACT_ATOMS: atom_id res chain seq x y z
N MET A 1 -7.53 7.85 -16.11
CA MET A 1 -6.14 7.82 -15.59
C MET A 1 -6.18 7.08 -14.25
N LEU A 2 -5.61 5.87 -14.16
CA LEU A 2 -5.53 5.17 -12.86
C LEU A 2 -4.55 5.92 -11.97
N LYS A 3 -4.98 6.27 -10.77
CA LYS A 3 -4.19 7.03 -9.80
C LYS A 3 -3.35 6.03 -9.01
N MET A 4 -2.03 6.10 -9.16
CA MET A 4 -1.08 5.21 -8.50
C MET A 4 -0.57 5.83 -7.20
N ALA A 5 -0.20 5.00 -6.22
CA ALA A 5 0.43 5.50 -5.00
C ALA A 5 1.94 5.66 -5.23
N ASP A 6 2.51 6.77 -4.76
CA ASP A 6 3.95 7.04 -4.91
C ASP A 6 4.79 6.43 -3.78
N ARG A 7 4.17 6.10 -2.64
CA ARG A 7 4.85 5.62 -1.43
C ARG A 7 4.17 4.41 -0.81
N CYS A 8 4.99 3.57 -0.19
CA CYS A 8 4.52 2.45 0.61
C CYS A 8 3.85 2.97 1.89
N ILE A 9 2.62 2.54 2.14
CA ILE A 9 1.84 2.92 3.30
C ILE A 9 2.45 2.45 4.64
N SER A 10 3.23 1.37 4.63
CA SER A 10 3.83 0.81 5.86
C SER A 10 5.19 1.39 6.21
N CYS A 11 6.02 1.69 5.22
CA CYS A 11 7.42 2.10 5.47
C CYS A 11 7.81 3.44 4.84
N GLY A 12 6.89 4.11 4.12
CA GLY A 12 7.11 5.42 3.52
C GLY A 12 8.04 5.45 2.31
N ARG A 13 8.72 4.36 1.96
CA ARG A 13 9.61 4.28 0.79
C ARG A 13 8.85 4.52 -0.51
N GLY A 14 9.49 5.19 -1.46
CA GLY A 14 8.95 5.38 -2.79
C GLY A 14 8.69 4.04 -3.50
N LEU A 15 7.58 3.96 -4.25
CA LEU A 15 7.22 2.79 -5.05
C LEU A 15 7.94 2.84 -6.41
N VAL A 16 9.26 2.69 -6.37
CA VAL A 16 10.12 2.65 -7.55
C VAL A 16 10.64 1.22 -7.75
N GLY A 17 10.22 0.56 -8.83
CA GLY A 17 10.75 -0.74 -9.23
C GLY A 17 9.87 -1.96 -8.96
N LYS A 18 10.46 -3.15 -9.19
CA LYS A 18 9.77 -4.46 -9.19
C LYS A 18 9.19 -4.81 -7.81
N GLY A 19 8.07 -5.53 -7.81
CA GLY A 19 7.40 -6.01 -6.59
C GLY A 19 6.53 -4.98 -5.86
N CYS A 20 6.65 -3.69 -6.19
CA CYS A 20 5.73 -2.66 -5.74
C CYS A 20 4.34 -2.86 -6.37
N THR A 21 3.28 -2.59 -5.62
CA THR A 21 1.90 -2.65 -6.10
C THR A 21 1.09 -1.49 -5.57
N THR A 22 0.08 -1.10 -6.35
CA THR A 22 -0.99 -0.20 -5.92
C THR A 22 -2.32 -0.92 -6.06
N PHE A 23 -3.16 -0.83 -5.04
CA PHE A 23 -4.49 -1.42 -5.03
C PHE A 23 -5.46 -0.53 -4.23
N ILE A 24 -6.73 -0.89 -4.25
CA ILE A 24 -7.79 -0.16 -3.58
C ILE A 24 -8.07 -0.81 -2.22
N CYS A 25 -8.19 0.01 -1.18
CA CYS A 25 -8.60 -0.43 0.15
C CYS A 25 -9.94 -1.18 0.07
N PRO A 26 -10.06 -2.39 0.66
CA PRO A 26 -11.27 -3.20 0.55
C PRO A 26 -12.49 -2.60 1.27
N THR A 27 -12.29 -1.58 2.13
CA THR A 27 -13.34 -0.99 2.97
C THR A 27 -13.82 0.39 2.50
N CYS A 28 -12.91 1.25 2.05
CA CYS A 28 -13.23 2.67 1.79
C CYS A 28 -12.73 3.20 0.44
N ASN A 29 -12.29 2.30 -0.43
CA ASN A 29 -11.82 2.62 -1.78
C ASN A 29 -10.60 3.56 -1.88
N THR A 30 -9.92 3.84 -0.77
CA THR A 30 -8.67 4.63 -0.77
C THR A 30 -7.56 3.88 -1.49
N ILE A 31 -6.73 4.60 -2.25
CA ILE A 31 -5.59 4.01 -2.97
C ILE A 31 -4.47 3.71 -1.98
N ILE A 32 -3.95 2.48 -2.03
CA ILE A 32 -2.90 1.98 -1.15
C ILE A 32 -1.70 1.53 -1.97
N GLY A 33 -0.52 2.04 -1.61
CA GLY A 33 0.76 1.62 -2.14
C GLY A 33 1.49 0.68 -1.21
N ARG A 34 2.05 -0.42 -1.73
CA ARG A 34 2.85 -1.38 -0.96
C ARG A 34 4.11 -1.78 -1.71
N CYS A 35 5.28 -1.64 -1.09
CA CYS A 35 6.54 -2.09 -1.68
C CYS A 35 6.70 -3.62 -1.56
N GLY A 36 7.51 -4.22 -2.44
CA GLY A 36 7.74 -5.68 -2.48
C GLY A 36 8.20 -6.23 -1.13
N LYS A 37 9.20 -5.60 -0.51
CA LYS A 37 9.73 -6.03 0.81
C LYS A 37 8.65 -6.11 1.89
N CYS A 38 7.79 -5.10 2.02
CA CYS A 38 6.71 -5.13 3.01
C CYS A 38 5.67 -6.22 2.71
N ARG A 39 5.42 -6.53 1.44
CA ARG A 39 4.51 -7.61 1.03
C ARG A 39 5.10 -8.99 1.31
N GLU A 40 6.35 -9.21 0.94
CA GLU A 40 7.07 -10.48 1.15
C GLU A 40 7.20 -10.81 2.64
N GLN A 41 7.33 -9.79 3.49
CA GLN A 41 7.45 -9.94 4.94
C GLN A 41 6.10 -9.86 5.68
N SER A 42 4.98 -9.74 4.97
CA SER A 42 3.64 -9.57 5.57
C SER A 42 3.58 -8.47 6.64
N VAL A 43 4.32 -7.37 6.40
CA VAL A 43 4.37 -6.23 7.31
C VAL A 43 2.98 -5.59 7.34
N ARG A 44 2.32 -5.47 8.49
CA ARG A 44 0.99 -4.86 8.55
C ARG A 44 0.93 -3.45 7.92
N TYR A 45 -0.18 -3.11 7.28
CA TYR A 45 -0.54 -1.72 6.96
C TYR A 45 -1.86 -1.35 7.61
N THR A 46 -2.02 -0.05 7.88
CA THR A 46 -3.28 0.52 8.33
C THR A 46 -3.73 1.58 7.34
N CYS A 47 -4.95 1.46 6.82
CA CYS A 47 -5.54 2.46 5.94
C CYS A 47 -5.74 3.78 6.71
N PRO A 48 -5.22 4.93 6.23
CA PRO A 48 -5.35 6.21 6.93
C PRO A 48 -6.78 6.74 6.94
N THR A 49 -7.63 6.28 6.01
CA THR A 49 -9.00 6.79 5.86
C THR A 49 -9.99 6.05 6.74
N CYS A 50 -9.87 4.72 6.86
CA CYS A 50 -10.87 3.89 7.54
C CYS A 50 -10.32 2.99 8.65
N GLY A 51 -9.01 3.02 8.92
CA GLY A 51 -8.37 2.22 9.97
C GLY A 51 -8.24 0.72 9.67
N PHE A 52 -8.70 0.23 8.51
CA PHE A 52 -8.55 -1.18 8.13
C PHE A 52 -7.08 -1.59 8.22
N THR A 53 -6.81 -2.70 8.93
CA THR A 53 -5.45 -3.24 9.07
C THR A 53 -5.35 -4.58 8.37
N GLY A 54 -4.48 -4.65 7.37
CA GLY A 54 -4.18 -5.85 6.59
C GLY A 54 -2.71 -6.24 6.65
N PRO A 55 -2.34 -7.44 6.15
CA PRO A 55 -0.96 -7.89 6.06
C PRO A 55 -0.14 -7.14 5.01
#